data_AF-A0A645FMI3-F1
#
_entry.id   AF-A0A645FMI3-F1
#
_cell.length_a   1.000
_cell.length_b   1.000
_cell.length_c   1.000
_cell.angle_alpha   90.00
_cell.angle_beta   90.00
_cell.angle_gamma   90.00
#
_symmetry.space_group_name_H-M   'P 1'
#
loop_
_entity.id
_entity.type
_entity.pdbx_description
1 polymer ?
#
loop_
_entity_poly.entity_id
_entity_poly.type
_entity_poly.pdbx_seq_one_letter_code
_entity_poly.pdbx_strand_id
1 'polypeptide(L)'
;MIINYRLKENEINFKLEDIYIENKTQGIIYIGLFIFVVLSVFNIVNYKIAFLVTIFIAIFTDKSLLKQVDYILLATFICFFIIIGNLSHMPSFTSNITKFLSSSKNVYFSSILFSQAISNVPSAILLSGFTSRWKEIILGVNIGGMGTLIASLASLISYKFYIKEYGQSRKYLIHFHGYSIISLFIFSFIIYFLI
;
A
#
# COMPACT_ATOMS: atom_id res chain seq x y z
N MET A 1 -1.12 -21.86 -0.36
CA MET A 1 -1.47 -23.11 0.35
C MET A 1 -0.64 -24.33 -0.09
N ILE A 2 -0.27 -24.48 -1.37
CA ILE A 2 0.47 -25.66 -1.89
C ILE A 2 1.96 -25.72 -1.47
N ILE A 3 2.57 -24.60 -1.05
CA ILE A 3 3.99 -24.52 -0.67
C ILE A 3 4.31 -25.25 0.65
N ASN A 4 3.29 -25.55 1.48
CA ASN A 4 3.50 -26.16 2.80
C ASN A 4 3.96 -27.63 2.75
N TYR A 5 3.75 -28.33 1.62
CA TYR A 5 4.05 -29.76 1.51
C TYR A 5 5.55 -30.11 1.39
N ARG A 6 6.44 -29.12 1.17
CA ARG A 6 7.90 -29.35 1.07
C ARG A 6 8.68 -28.96 2.33
N LEU A 7 8.00 -28.43 3.35
CA LEU A 7 8.62 -28.18 4.64
C LEU A 7 8.51 -29.48 5.45
N LYS A 8 9.66 -30.04 5.83
CA LYS A 8 9.71 -31.09 6.85
C LYS A 8 8.90 -30.59 8.05
N GLU A 9 8.04 -31.43 8.62
CA GLU A 9 7.39 -31.20 9.92
C GLU A 9 8.47 -31.17 11.02
N ASN A 10 9.33 -30.16 10.97
CA ASN A 10 10.06 -29.76 12.15
C ASN A 10 9.00 -29.08 13.01
N GLU A 11 8.74 -29.60 14.21
CA GLU A 11 7.91 -28.91 15.20
C GLU A 11 8.45 -27.49 15.33
N ILE A 12 7.77 -26.54 14.69
CA ILE A 12 8.13 -25.14 14.82
C ILE A 12 7.62 -24.77 16.21
N ASN A 13 8.45 -25.00 17.21
CA ASN A 13 8.26 -24.51 18.57
C ASN A 13 8.35 -22.99 18.51
N PHE A 14 7.28 -22.35 18.06
CA PHE A 14 7.03 -20.93 18.25
C PHE A 14 6.86 -20.72 19.75
N LYS A 15 7.98 -20.50 20.45
CA LYS A 15 7.94 -19.78 21.72
C LYS A 15 7.53 -18.36 21.37
N LEU A 16 6.22 -18.13 21.32
CA LEU A 16 5.68 -16.78 21.30
C LEU A 16 6.15 -16.16 22.61
N GLU A 17 7.03 -15.16 22.52
CA GLU A 17 7.33 -14.34 23.67
C GLU A 17 6.01 -13.72 24.15
N ASP A 18 5.72 -13.88 25.44
CA ASP A 18 4.54 -13.29 26.03
C ASP A 18 4.63 -11.77 25.83
N ILE A 19 3.74 -11.22 25.01
CA ILE A 19 3.66 -9.78 24.77
C ILE A 19 3.03 -9.16 26.01
N TYR A 20 3.87 -8.75 26.96
CA TYR A 20 3.42 -8.02 28.13
C TYR A 20 3.02 -6.60 27.71
N ILE A 21 1.71 -6.36 27.65
CA ILE A 21 1.19 -4.99 27.50
C ILE A 21 1.48 -4.26 28.81
N GLU A 22 2.59 -3.53 28.84
CA GLU A 22 3.03 -2.77 30.02
C GLU A 22 1.94 -1.82 30.54
N ASN A 23 1.16 -1.21 29.63
CA ASN A 23 0.10 -0.27 29.99
C ASN A 23 -1.19 -0.50 29.19
N LYS A 24 -2.12 -1.24 29.78
CA LYS A 24 -3.45 -1.54 29.18
C LYS A 24 -4.25 -0.27 28.87
N THR A 25 -4.12 0.77 29.69
CA THR A 25 -4.83 2.04 29.50
C THR A 25 -4.36 2.76 28.24
N GLN A 26 -3.05 2.81 28.01
CA GLN A 26 -2.50 3.37 26.76
C GLN A 26 -2.95 2.59 25.53
N GLY A 27 -2.98 1.26 25.60
CA GLY A 27 -3.51 0.43 24.51
C GLY A 27 -4.95 0.77 24.13
N ILE A 28 -5.83 0.92 25.13
CA ILE A 28 -7.23 1.32 24.91
C ILE A 28 -7.31 2.72 24.27
N ILE A 29 -6.50 3.67 24.76
CA ILE A 29 -6.44 5.02 24.19
C ILE A 29 -6.05 4.97 22.70
N TYR A 30 -5.02 4.21 22.33
CA TYR A 30 -4.58 4.13 20.93
C TYR A 30 -5.57 3.38 20.03
N ILE A 31 -6.26 2.36 20.52
CA ILE A 31 -7.36 1.70 19.78
C ILE A 31 -8.50 2.70 19.55
N GLY A 32 -8.89 3.45 20.57
CA GLY A 32 -9.90 4.50 20.44
C GLY A 32 -9.48 5.58 19.45
N LEU A 33 -8.22 6.01 19.51
CA LEU A 33 -7.63 6.97 18.58
C LEU A 33 -7.64 6.44 17.14
N PHE A 34 -7.29 5.17 16.94
CA PHE A 34 -7.28 4.53 15.64
C PHE A 34 -8.69 4.52 15.03
N ILE A 35 -9.70 4.11 15.81
CA ILE A 35 -11.10 4.15 15.38
C ILE A 35 -11.52 5.58 15.03
N PHE A 36 -11.14 6.57 15.85
CA PHE A 36 -11.44 7.98 15.60
C PHE A 36 -10.84 8.49 14.29
N VAL A 37 -9.59 8.12 13.99
CA VAL A 37 -8.95 8.44 12.70
C VAL A 37 -9.66 7.73 11.55
N VAL A 38 -10.03 6.46 11.69
CA VAL A 38 -10.80 5.72 10.66
C VAL A 38 -12.16 6.38 10.40
N LEU A 39 -12.87 6.85 11.42
CA LEU A 39 -14.13 7.58 11.25
C LEU A 39 -13.96 8.87 10.42
N SER A 40 -12.77 9.49 10.46
CA SER A 40 -12.49 10.65 9.60
C SER A 40 -12.39 10.28 8.11
N VAL A 41 -11.92 9.07 7.79
CA VAL A 41 -11.86 8.56 6.41
C VAL A 41 -13.26 8.38 5.82
N PHE A 42 -14.22 7.96 6.64
CA PHE A 42 -15.64 7.87 6.26
C PHE A 42 -16.36 9.23 6.27
N ASN A 43 -15.65 10.35 6.47
CA ASN A 43 -16.19 11.69 6.61
C ASN A 43 -17.20 11.87 7.78
N ILE A 44 -17.20 10.96 8.76
CA ILE A 44 -18.03 11.07 9.98
C ILE A 44 -17.44 12.13 10.92
N VAL A 45 -16.11 12.20 10.98
CA VAL A 45 -15.35 13.18 11.75
C VAL A 45 -14.54 14.06 10.81
N ASN A 46 -14.48 15.37 11.06
CA ASN A 46 -13.63 16.25 10.26
C ASN A 46 -12.15 15.87 10.41
N TYR A 47 -11.46 15.64 9.30
CA TYR A 47 -10.05 15.24 9.29
C TYR A 47 -9.13 16.22 10.04
N LYS A 48 -9.46 17.52 10.08
CA LYS A 48 -8.70 18.53 10.85
C LYS A 48 -8.81 18.28 12.35
N ILE A 49 -10.00 17.90 12.83
CA ILE A 49 -10.25 17.57 14.24
C ILE A 49 -9.53 16.27 14.59
N ALA A 50 -9.66 15.25 13.74
CA ALA A 50 -8.96 13.98 13.91
C ALA A 50 -7.45 14.19 14.03
N PHE A 51 -6.87 14.98 13.14
CA PHE A 51 -5.44 15.33 13.17
C PHE A 51 -5.03 16.04 14.47
N LEU A 52 -5.75 17.08 14.88
CA LEU A 52 -5.43 17.82 16.11
C LEU A 52 -5.50 16.94 17.36
N VAL A 53 -6.54 16.11 17.47
CA VAL A 53 -6.72 15.18 18.59
C VAL A 53 -5.62 14.12 18.61
N THR A 54 -5.26 13.56 17.45
CA THR A 54 -4.15 12.59 17.33
C THR A 54 -2.84 13.20 17.78
N ILE A 55 -2.49 14.40 17.32
CA ILE A 55 -1.27 15.08 17.74
C ILE A 55 -1.31 15.40 19.24
N PHE A 56 -2.44 15.89 19.74
CA PHE A 56 -2.60 16.19 21.16
C PHE A 56 -2.35 14.93 22.02
N ILE A 57 -3.06 13.84 21.74
CA ILE A 57 -2.92 12.60 22.50
C ILE A 57 -1.49 12.04 22.38
N ALA A 58 -0.87 12.08 21.20
CA ALA A 58 0.51 11.64 21.03
C ALA A 58 1.48 12.48 21.88
N ILE A 59 1.32 13.82 21.93
CA ILE A 59 2.18 14.70 22.72
C ILE A 59 2.06 14.43 24.23
N PHE A 60 0.85 14.16 24.72
CA PHE A 60 0.62 13.95 26.16
C PHE A 60 0.89 12.51 26.61
N THR A 61 0.80 11.53 25.72
CA THR A 61 1.01 10.12 26.06
C THR A 61 2.47 9.70 25.83
N ASP A 62 2.99 9.92 24.63
CA ASP A 62 4.39 9.60 24.29
C ASP A 62 4.88 10.42 23.08
N LYS A 63 5.60 11.51 23.37
CA LYS A 63 6.19 12.40 22.35
C LYS A 63 7.21 11.69 21.45
N SER A 64 7.80 10.59 21.91
CA SER A 64 8.78 9.85 21.12
C SER A 64 8.15 9.25 19.87
N LEU A 65 6.85 8.93 19.90
CA LEU A 65 6.09 8.41 18.76
C LEU A 65 6.13 9.36 17.57
N LEU A 66 6.04 10.68 17.81
CA LEU A 66 6.12 11.67 16.73
C LEU A 66 7.48 11.59 16.01
N LYS A 67 8.57 11.29 16.72
CA LYS A 67 9.90 11.13 16.11
C LYS A 67 10.04 9.82 15.33
N GLN A 68 9.23 8.82 15.63
CA GLN A 68 9.26 7.51 14.97
C GLN A 68 8.45 7.48 13.66
N VAL A 69 7.66 8.52 13.38
CA VAL A 69 6.89 8.65 12.14
C VAL A 69 7.83 8.70 10.93
N ASP A 70 7.50 7.95 9.88
CA ASP A 70 8.22 7.99 8.61
C ASP A 70 7.81 9.23 7.79
N TYR A 71 8.38 10.39 8.14
CA TYR A 71 8.10 11.65 7.45
C TYR A 71 8.56 11.67 5.99
N ILE A 72 9.56 10.84 5.63
CA ILE A 72 10.01 10.69 4.24
C ILE A 72 8.91 10.02 3.41
N LEU A 73 8.28 8.98 3.95
CA LEU A 73 7.13 8.34 3.31
C LEU A 73 5.96 9.33 3.13
N LEU A 74 5.66 10.14 4.16
CA LEU A 74 4.63 11.17 4.06
C LEU A 74 4.94 12.22 2.98
N ALA A 75 6.19 12.71 2.93
CA ALA A 75 6.65 13.63 1.91
C ALA A 75 6.57 13.02 0.49
N THR A 76 6.87 11.72 0.37
CA THR A 76 6.73 10.97 -0.89
C THR A 76 5.28 10.97 -1.37
N PHE A 77 4.31 10.75 -0.48
CA PHE A 77 2.89 10.87 -0.85
C PHE A 77 2.52 12.28 -1.32
N ILE A 78 2.97 13.33 -0.63
CA ILE A 78 2.72 14.71 -1.05
C ILE A 78 3.28 14.97 -2.44
N CYS A 79 4.52 14.53 -2.69
CA CYS A 79 5.17 14.64 -4.00
C CYS A 79 4.37 13.92 -5.10
N PHE A 80 3.94 12.68 -4.84
CA PHE A 80 3.09 11.94 -5.77
C PHE A 80 1.79 12.68 -6.08
N PHE A 81 1.07 13.18 -5.08
CA PHE A 81 -0.15 13.94 -5.31
C PHE A 81 0.08 15.21 -6.13
N ILE A 82 1.16 15.94 -5.87
CA ILE A 82 1.52 17.14 -6.65
C ILE A 82 1.83 16.76 -8.10
N ILE A 83 2.70 15.77 -8.33
CA ILE A 83 3.09 15.35 -9.68
C ILE A 83 1.86 14.85 -10.45
N ILE A 84 1.05 13.99 -9.84
CA ILE A 84 -0.17 13.44 -10.43
C ILE A 84 -1.16 14.54 -10.76
N GLY A 85 -1.38 15.47 -9.83
CA GLY A 85 -2.26 16.62 -10.04
C GLY A 85 -1.78 17.52 -11.18
N ASN A 86 -0.48 17.75 -11.32
CA ASN A 86 0.05 18.52 -12.46
C ASN A 86 -0.11 17.74 -13.77
N LEU A 87 0.23 16.44 -13.77
CA LEU A 87 0.18 15.58 -14.94
C LEU A 87 -1.24 15.41 -15.48
N SER A 88 -2.25 15.42 -14.62
CA SER A 88 -3.67 15.40 -15.01
C SER A 88 -4.18 16.68 -15.66
N HIS A 89 -3.48 17.80 -15.49
CA HIS A 89 -3.81 19.07 -16.13
C HIS A 89 -2.95 19.38 -17.37
N MET A 90 -1.97 18.54 -17.71
CA MET A 90 -1.13 18.71 -18.90
C MET A 90 -1.85 18.19 -20.17
N PRO A 91 -2.22 19.07 -21.13
CA PRO A 91 -3.02 18.67 -22.30
C PRO A 91 -2.38 17.58 -23.17
N SER A 92 -1.06 17.63 -23.34
CA SER A 92 -0.31 16.63 -24.13
C SER A 92 -0.34 15.24 -23.49
N PHE A 93 -0.42 15.17 -22.16
CA PHE A 93 -0.51 13.91 -21.44
C PHE A 93 -1.95 13.39 -21.43
N THR A 94 -2.92 14.26 -21.18
CA THR A 94 -4.34 13.91 -21.14
C THR A 94 -4.83 13.36 -22.48
N SER A 95 -4.44 13.96 -23.61
CA SER A 95 -4.83 13.50 -24.96
C SER A 95 -4.29 12.13 -25.33
N ASN A 96 -3.13 11.77 -24.79
CA ASN A 96 -2.48 10.50 -25.09
C ASN A 96 -3.04 9.41 -24.19
N ILE A 97 -3.16 9.67 -22.89
CA ILE A 97 -3.59 8.67 -21.92
C ILE A 97 -5.08 8.32 -22.08
N THR A 98 -5.93 9.29 -22.45
CA THR A 98 -7.35 9.02 -22.72
C THR A 98 -7.54 8.05 -23.90
N LYS A 99 -6.68 8.08 -24.92
CA LYS A 99 -6.67 7.09 -26.01
C LYS A 99 -6.29 5.70 -25.51
N PHE A 100 -5.30 5.61 -24.62
CA PHE A 100 -4.89 4.37 -23.96
C PHE A 100 -5.92 3.86 -22.93
N LEU A 101 -6.87 4.68 -22.48
CA LEU A 101 -7.90 4.29 -21.50
C LEU A 101 -9.30 4.10 -22.13
N SER A 102 -9.33 3.83 -23.44
CA SER A 102 -10.55 3.73 -24.25
C SER A 102 -11.41 2.49 -23.98
N SER A 103 -10.83 1.38 -23.51
CA SER A 103 -11.55 0.12 -23.26
C SER A 103 -11.26 -0.42 -21.84
N SER A 104 -12.15 -1.26 -21.32
CA SER A 104 -11.95 -1.94 -20.01
C SER A 104 -10.59 -2.63 -19.91
N LYS A 105 -10.23 -3.39 -20.95
CA LYS A 105 -8.96 -4.12 -21.03
C LYS A 105 -7.76 -3.17 -21.05
N ASN A 106 -7.85 -2.07 -21.79
CA ASN A 106 -6.75 -1.11 -21.85
C ASN A 106 -6.58 -0.37 -20.51
N VAL A 107 -7.67 0.00 -19.84
CA VAL A 107 -7.62 0.57 -18.49
C VAL A 107 -6.98 -0.41 -17.50
N TYR A 108 -7.39 -1.67 -17.56
CA TYR A 108 -6.88 -2.72 -16.70
C TYR A 108 -5.37 -2.92 -16.86
N PHE A 109 -4.88 -3.15 -18.08
CA PHE A 109 -3.44 -3.34 -18.33
C PHE A 109 -2.62 -2.08 -18.08
N SER A 110 -3.14 -0.90 -18.44
CA SER A 110 -2.48 0.37 -18.10
C SER A 110 -2.34 0.52 -16.59
N SER A 111 -3.37 0.16 -15.83
CA SER A 111 -3.34 0.21 -14.36
C SER A 111 -2.28 -0.73 -13.76
N ILE A 112 -2.08 -1.92 -14.33
CA ILE A 112 -0.99 -2.82 -13.94
C ILE A 112 0.37 -2.17 -14.20
N LEU A 113 0.58 -1.63 -15.41
CA LEU A 113 1.85 -1.02 -15.82
C LEU A 113 2.21 0.22 -14.99
N PHE A 114 1.25 1.12 -14.80
CA PHE A 114 1.46 2.32 -13.97
C PHE A 114 1.73 1.94 -12.52
N SER A 115 0.99 0.97 -11.96
CA SER A 115 1.22 0.50 -10.60
C SER A 115 2.62 -0.10 -10.40
N GLN A 116 3.16 -0.79 -11.40
CA GLN A 116 4.54 -1.27 -11.39
C GLN A 116 5.59 -0.15 -11.41
N ALA A 117 5.32 0.92 -12.16
CA ALA A 117 6.27 2.01 -12.37
C ALA A 117 6.25 3.05 -11.25
N ILE A 118 5.08 3.38 -10.70
CA ILE A 118 4.89 4.45 -9.72
C ILE A 118 4.63 3.88 -8.33
N SER A 119 3.57 3.08 -8.21
CA SER A 119 3.06 2.34 -7.03
C SER A 119 1.54 2.24 -7.15
N ASN A 120 0.93 1.25 -6.51
CA ASN A 120 -0.51 1.03 -6.44
C ASN A 120 -1.38 2.28 -6.18
N VAL A 121 -1.23 2.92 -5.02
CA VAL A 121 -2.10 4.04 -4.58
C VAL A 121 -1.97 5.26 -5.50
N PRO A 122 -0.76 5.82 -5.75
CA PRO A 122 -0.60 6.95 -6.66
C PRO A 122 -1.13 6.67 -8.07
N SER A 123 -0.93 5.46 -8.59
CA SER A 123 -1.42 5.10 -9.93
C SER A 123 -2.94 5.10 -10.02
N ALA A 124 -3.62 4.66 -8.96
CA ALA A 124 -5.08 4.67 -8.90
C ALA A 124 -5.63 6.09 -8.96
N ILE A 125 -5.00 7.02 -8.23
CA ILE A 125 -5.36 8.44 -8.20
C ILE A 125 -5.07 9.11 -9.54
N LEU A 126 -3.95 8.77 -10.18
CA LEU A 126 -3.61 9.30 -11.50
C LEU A 126 -4.63 8.87 -12.55
N LEU A 127 -4.90 7.57 -12.66
CA LEU A 127 -5.75 7.02 -13.71
C LEU A 127 -7.22 7.39 -13.53
N SER A 128 -7.69 7.54 -12.28
CA SER A 128 -9.08 7.97 -12.01
C SER A 128 -9.37 9.40 -12.49
N GLY A 129 -8.34 10.23 -12.68
CA GLY A 129 -8.48 11.54 -13.31
C GLY A 129 -8.80 11.50 -14.81
N PHE A 130 -8.62 10.36 -15.48
CA PHE A 130 -8.77 10.24 -16.94
C PHE A 130 -9.84 9.23 -17.38
N THR A 131 -10.38 8.42 -16.48
CA THR A 131 -11.45 7.46 -16.80
C THR A 131 -12.34 7.18 -15.60
N SER A 132 -13.63 6.95 -15.84
CA SER A 132 -14.62 6.57 -14.81
C SER A 132 -14.66 5.06 -14.53
N ARG A 133 -13.82 4.28 -15.21
CA ARG A 133 -13.69 2.81 -15.10
C ARG A 133 -12.96 2.38 -13.83
N TRP A 134 -13.51 2.75 -12.69
CA TRP A 134 -12.90 2.56 -11.37
C TRP A 134 -12.67 1.07 -11.02
N LYS A 135 -13.52 0.16 -11.51
CA LYS A 135 -13.38 -1.28 -11.27
C LYS A 135 -12.10 -1.81 -11.89
N GLU A 136 -11.88 -1.51 -13.16
CA GLU A 136 -10.70 -1.91 -13.92
C GLU A 136 -9.43 -1.28 -13.36
N ILE A 137 -9.51 -0.01 -12.90
CA ILE A 137 -8.40 0.65 -12.20
C ILE A 137 -8.05 -0.13 -10.93
N ILE A 138 -9.00 -0.34 -10.01
CA ILE A 138 -8.72 -0.99 -8.72
C ILE A 138 -8.19 -2.42 -8.93
N LEU A 139 -8.76 -3.18 -9.86
CA LEU A 139 -8.27 -4.51 -10.20
C LEU A 139 -6.83 -4.47 -10.72
N GLY A 140 -6.55 -3.59 -11.69
CA GLY A 140 -5.24 -3.50 -12.31
C GLY A 140 -4.17 -2.96 -11.37
N VAL A 141 -4.43 -1.91 -10.59
CA VAL A 141 -3.43 -1.35 -9.67
C VAL A 141 -3.11 -2.28 -8.50
N ASN A 142 -4.08 -3.07 -8.04
CA ASN A 142 -3.83 -4.08 -6.99
C ASN A 142 -2.96 -5.21 -7.51
N ILE A 143 -3.27 -5.76 -8.70
CA ILE A 143 -2.46 -6.81 -9.33
C ILE A 143 -1.07 -6.29 -9.69
N GLY A 144 -1.01 -5.08 -10.26
CA GLY A 144 0.24 -4.38 -10.51
C GLY A 144 1.04 -4.13 -9.24
N GLY A 145 0.39 -3.86 -8.10
CA GLY A 145 1.11 -3.64 -6.84
C GLY A 145 1.83 -4.88 -6.32
N MET A 146 1.45 -6.07 -6.79
CA MET A 146 2.02 -7.32 -6.32
C MET A 146 3.35 -7.68 -6.98
N GLY A 147 3.74 -7.12 -8.13
CA GLY A 147 4.84 -7.70 -8.91
C GLY A 147 6.26 -7.28 -8.50
N THR A 148 6.48 -6.08 -7.97
CA THR A 148 7.80 -5.64 -7.47
C THR A 148 7.67 -4.98 -6.11
N LEU A 149 8.78 -4.91 -5.35
CA LEU A 149 8.81 -4.22 -4.06
C LEU A 149 8.37 -2.76 -4.18
N ILE A 150 8.79 -2.07 -5.24
CA ILE A 150 8.54 -0.64 -5.45
C ILE A 150 7.08 -0.41 -5.89
N ALA A 151 6.46 -1.40 -6.56
CA ALA A 151 5.08 -1.31 -7.02
C ALA A 151 4.06 -1.18 -5.88
N SER A 152 4.43 -1.52 -4.65
CA SER A 152 3.55 -1.38 -3.48
C SER A 152 4.32 -0.89 -2.27
N LEU A 153 3.89 0.26 -1.75
CA LEU A 153 4.42 0.81 -0.51
C LEU A 153 4.29 -0.16 0.67
N ALA A 154 3.24 -1.00 0.69
CA ALA A 154 3.09 -2.03 1.72
C ALA A 154 4.25 -3.04 1.66
N SER A 155 4.68 -3.43 0.46
CA SER A 155 5.81 -4.33 0.25
C SER A 155 7.14 -3.69 0.67
N LEU A 156 7.34 -2.39 0.43
CA LEU A 156 8.51 -1.65 0.94
C LEU A 156 8.52 -1.59 2.47
N ILE A 157 7.38 -1.33 3.11
CA ILE A 157 7.25 -1.30 4.56
C ILE A 157 7.56 -2.69 5.15
N SER A 158 6.98 -3.76 4.60
CA SER A 158 7.28 -5.13 5.02
C SER A 158 8.76 -5.48 4.86
N TYR A 159 9.38 -5.08 3.75
CA TYR A 159 10.81 -5.28 3.53
C TYR A 159 11.66 -4.49 4.53
N LYS A 160 11.29 -3.25 4.85
CA LYS A 160 11.95 -2.42 5.86
C LYS A 160 11.93 -3.06 7.25
N PHE A 161 10.80 -3.67 7.64
CA PHE A 161 10.73 -4.44 8.88
C PHE A 161 11.59 -5.70 8.83
N TYR A 162 11.55 -6.44 7.72
CA TYR A 162 12.35 -7.64 7.54
C TYR A 162 13.86 -7.37 7.68
N ILE A 163 14.38 -6.35 6.99
CA ILE A 163 15.82 -6.02 7.05
C ILE A 163 16.24 -5.49 8.42
N LYS A 164 15.32 -4.88 9.17
CA LYS A 164 15.58 -4.39 10.53
C LYS A 164 15.79 -5.55 11.50
N GLU A 165 15.03 -6.64 11.33
CA GLU A 165 15.06 -7.80 12.22
C GLU A 165 16.13 -8.84 11.81
N TYR A 166 16.21 -9.16 10.52
CA TYR A 166 17.01 -10.28 10.00
C TYR A 166 18.19 -9.85 9.13
N GLY A 167 18.38 -8.54 8.91
CA GLY A 167 19.40 -8.01 8.01
C GLY A 167 19.04 -8.16 6.52
N GLN A 168 19.93 -7.66 5.66
CA GLN A 168 19.73 -7.75 4.20
C GLN A 168 19.87 -9.19 3.71
N SER A 169 18.83 -9.71 3.03
CA SER A 169 18.83 -11.06 2.47
C SER A 169 18.50 -11.04 0.98
N ARG A 170 19.49 -11.40 0.14
CA ARG A 170 19.27 -11.61 -1.29
C ARG A 170 18.27 -12.76 -1.54
N LYS A 171 18.26 -13.78 -0.67
CA LYS A 171 17.32 -14.89 -0.75
C LYS A 171 15.88 -14.40 -0.57
N TYR A 172 15.63 -13.52 0.39
CA TYR A 172 14.30 -12.93 0.57
C TYR A 172 13.82 -12.22 -0.70
N LEU A 173 14.67 -11.36 -1.29
CA LEU A 173 14.32 -10.63 -2.51
C LEU A 173 13.97 -11.56 -3.67
N ILE A 174 14.76 -12.62 -3.87
CA ILE A 174 14.50 -13.61 -4.94
C ILE A 174 13.16 -14.31 -4.74
N HIS A 175 12.87 -14.78 -3.51
CA HIS A 175 11.60 -15.46 -3.23
C HIS A 175 10.42 -14.49 -3.34
N PHE A 176 10.56 -13.29 -2.77
CA PHE A 176 9.56 -12.24 -2.85
C PHE A 176 9.20 -11.93 -4.30
N HIS A 177 10.20 -11.58 -5.14
CA HIS A 177 9.97 -11.26 -6.54
C HIS A 177 9.49 -12.46 -7.35
N GLY A 178 9.97 -13.67 -7.05
CA GLY A 178 9.49 -14.90 -7.68
C GLY A 178 7.99 -15.11 -7.47
N TYR A 179 7.53 -15.10 -6.21
CA TYR A 179 6.10 -15.24 -5.90
C TYR A 179 5.27 -14.06 -6.44
N SER A 180 5.80 -12.85 -6.36
CA SER A 180 5.19 -11.61 -6.84
C SER A 180 4.91 -11.64 -8.34
N ILE A 181 5.90 -12.00 -9.14
CA ILE A 181 5.79 -12.07 -10.61
C ILE A 181 4.83 -13.20 -11.02
N ILE A 182 4.95 -14.39 -10.39
CA ILE A 182 4.04 -15.51 -10.64
C ILE A 182 2.59 -15.10 -10.34
N SER A 183 2.37 -14.49 -9.18
CA SER A 183 1.05 -14.01 -8.76
C SER A 183 0.50 -12.94 -9.72
N LEU A 184 1.35 -12.02 -10.18
CA LEU A 184 0.98 -10.99 -11.15
C LEU A 184 0.48 -11.62 -12.45
N PHE A 185 1.20 -12.58 -13.02
CA PHE A 185 0.77 -13.24 -14.26
C PHE A 185 -0.51 -14.05 -14.08
N ILE A 186 -0.63 -14.82 -13.00
CA ILE A 186 -1.81 -15.65 -12.73
C ILE A 186 -3.05 -14.77 -12.57
N PHE A 187 -3.02 -13.76 -11.69
CA PHE A 187 -4.17 -12.90 -11.47
C PHE A 187 -4.43 -12.01 -12.69
N SER A 188 -3.38 -11.55 -13.38
CA SER A 188 -3.53 -10.79 -14.62
C SER A 188 -4.33 -11.58 -15.65
N PHE A 189 -4.00 -12.87 -15.82
CA PHE A 189 -4.67 -13.77 -16.75
C PHE A 189 -6.10 -14.08 -16.32
N ILE A 190 -6.34 -14.42 -15.05
CA ILE A 190 -7.69 -14.75 -14.55
C ILE A 190 -8.64 -13.56 -14.76
N ILE A 191 -8.24 -12.37 -14.34
CA ILE A 191 -9.09 -11.17 -14.44
C ILE A 191 -9.26 -10.73 -15.89
N TYR A 192 -8.29 -10.98 -16.77
CA TYR A 192 -8.43 -10.71 -18.21
C TYR A 192 -9.61 -11.46 -18.85
N PHE A 193 -9.97 -12.65 -18.37
CA PHE A 193 -11.17 -13.37 -18.86
C PHE A 193 -12.47 -12.91 -18.19
N LEU A 194 -12.37 -12.20 -17.06
CA LEU A 194 -13.53 -11.69 -16.33
C LEU A 194 -14.01 -10.32 -16.85
N ILE A 195 -13.13 -9.60 -17.56
CA ILE A 195 -13.34 -8.23 -18.09
C ILE A 195 -13.50 -8.25 -19.61
#